data_AF-A0A9E5FHF5-F1
#
_entry.id   AF-A0A9E5FHF5-F1
#
_cell.length_a   1.000
_cell.length_b   1.000
_cell.length_c   1.000
_cell.angle_alpha   90.00
_cell.angle_beta   90.00
_cell.angle_gamma   90.00
#
_symmetry.space_group_name_H-M   'P 1'
#
loop_
_entity.id
_entity.type
_entity.pdbx_description
1 polymer ?
#
loop_
_entity_poly.entity_id
_entity_poly.type
_entity_poly.pdbx_seq_one_letter_code
_entity_poly.pdbx_strand_id
1 'polypeptide(L)' 'DLFTPMFAMSRVVGWLSHWTEQMRHNRIFRPEQVFTGQRDQPFIPLEQRP' A
#
# COMPACT_ATOMS: atom_id res chain seq x y z
N ASP A 1 18.64 -17.31 9.26
CA ASP A 1 17.39 -16.59 9.55
C ASP A 1 17.50 -15.30 10.39
N LEU A 2 18.70 -14.84 10.79
CA LEU A 2 18.85 -13.60 11.57
C LEU A 2 19.18 -12.34 10.75
N PHE A 3 19.28 -12.46 9.42
CA PHE A 3 19.58 -11.32 8.56
C PHE A 3 18.46 -10.28 8.52
N THR A 4 17.20 -10.71 8.42
CA THR A 4 16.04 -9.79 8.39
C THR A 4 15.90 -9.00 9.70
N PRO A 5 16.01 -9.61 10.90
CA PRO A 5 16.04 -8.84 12.15
C PRO A 5 17.22 -7.86 12.27
N MET A 6 18.43 -8.26 11.86
CA MET A 6 19.60 -7.35 11.88
C MET A 6 19.42 -6.13 10.97
N PHE A 7 18.89 -6.35 9.77
CA PHE A 7 18.56 -5.26 8.86
C PHE A 7 17.52 -4.31 9.49
N ALA A 8 16.45 -4.84 10.08
CA ALA A 8 15.41 -4.03 10.71
C ALA A 8 15.96 -3.20 11.89
N MET A 9 16.82 -3.78 12.73
CA MET A 9 17.47 -3.06 13.84
C MET A 9 18.31 -1.87 13.36
N SER A 10 19.02 -2.02 12.25
CA SER A 10 19.77 -0.90 11.65
C SER A 10 18.85 0.16 11.03
N ARG A 11 17.76 -0.26 10.37
CA ARG A 11 16.86 0.66 9.63
C ARG A 11 15.88 1.42 10.50
N VAL A 12 15.60 0.97 11.73
CA VAL A 12 14.62 1.61 12.62
C VAL A 12 14.90 3.10 12.85
N VAL A 13 16.17 3.49 13.00
CA VAL A 13 16.56 4.90 13.17
C VAL A 13 16.18 5.74 11.95
N GLY A 14 16.40 5.20 10.74
CA GLY A 14 16.02 5.87 9.49
C GLY A 14 14.52 6.01 9.34
N TRP A 15 13.75 4.97 9.68
CA TRP A 15 12.29 5.01 9.64
C TRP A 15 11.73 6.06 10.62
N LEU A 16 12.27 6.15 11.84
CA LEU A 16 11.85 7.14 12.83
C LEU A 16 12.21 8.58 12.41
N SER A 17 13.37 8.77 11.77
CA SER A 17 13.78 10.06 11.21
C SER A 17 12.79 10.53 10.15
N HIS A 18 12.48 9.68 9.17
CA HIS A 18 11.51 10.00 8.11
C HIS A 18 10.09 10.21 8.66
N TRP A 19 9.69 9.43 9.66
CA TRP A 19 8.40 9.62 10.33
C TRP A 19 8.33 11.00 11.01
N THR A 20 9.38 11.38 11.73
CA THR A 20 9.44 12.68 12.40
C THR A 20 9.40 13.83 11.39
N GLU A 21 10.11 13.71 10.28
CA GLU A 21 10.09 14.67 9.16
C GLU A 21 8.68 14.80 8.57
N GLN A 22 8.02 13.67 8.31
CA GLN A 22 6.63 13.65 7.84
C GLN A 22 5.68 14.32 8.84
N MET A 23 5.84 14.08 10.15
CA MET A 23 4.98 14.70 11.17
C MET A 23 5.16 16.23 11.26
N ARG A 24 6.35 16.77 10.96
CA ARG A 24 6.58 18.22 10.91
C ARG A 24 5.86 18.90 9.73
N HIS A 25 5.71 18.19 8.61
CA HIS A 25 5.03 18.67 7.41
C HIS A 25 3.91 17.71 6.98
N ASN A 26 3.01 17.42 7.93
CA ASN A 26 2.08 16.31 7.85
C ASN A 26 1.06 16.44 6.71
N ARG A 27 1.29 15.69 5.62
CA ARG A 27 0.35 15.53 4.50
C ARG A 27 0.04 14.04 4.31
N ILE A 28 -1.23 13.68 4.52
CA ILE A 28 -1.68 12.31 4.25
C ILE A 28 -1.54 11.98 2.76
N PHE A 29 -0.95 10.82 2.47
CA PHE A 29 -0.87 10.30 1.11
C PHE A 29 -2.25 9.85 0.64
N ARG A 30 -2.71 10.39 -0.49
CA ARG A 30 -3.97 10.01 -1.17
C ARG A 30 -3.63 9.60 -2.60
N PRO A 31 -3.06 8.41 -2.81
CA PRO A 31 -2.82 7.91 -4.15
C PRO A 31 -4.16 7.71 -4.86
N GLU A 32 -4.21 8.11 -6.12
CA GLU A 32 -5.34 7.83 -7.01
C GLU A 32 -5.01 6.64 -7.89
N GLN A 33 -6.05 5.91 -8.29
CA GLN A 33 -5.94 4.79 -9.21
C GLN A 33 -6.76 5.09 -10.45
N VAL A 34 -6.16 4.91 -11.63
CA VAL A 34 -6.85 5.00 -12.90
C VAL A 34 -7.51 3.65 -13.17
N PHE A 35 -8.85 3.64 -13.20
CA PHE A 35 -9.60 2.42 -13.53
C PHE A 35 -9.49 2.11 -15.03
N THR A 36 -8.92 0.95 -15.36
CA THR A 36 -8.78 0.43 -16.74
C THR A 36 -9.63 -0.83 -16.99
N GLY A 37 -10.44 -1.24 -16.02
CA GLY A 37 -11.32 -2.40 -16.14
C GLY A 37 -12.53 -2.13 -17.03
N GLN A 38 -13.30 -3.19 -17.30
CA GLN A 38 -14.59 -3.05 -17.97
C GLN A 38 -15.62 -2.47 -17.00
N ARG A 39 -16.42 -1.50 -17.47
CA ARG A 39 -17.55 -0.95 -16.73
C ARG A 39 -18.83 -1.71 -17.06
N ASP A 40 -19.82 -1.57 -16.18
CA ASP A 40 -21.20 -2.01 -16.41
C ASP A 40 -21.35 -3.49 -16.79
N GLN A 41 -20.49 -4.35 -16.23
CA GLN A 41 -20.60 -5.79 -16.44
C GLN A 41 -21.89 -6.31 -15.80
N PRO A 42 -22.83 -6.86 -16.58
CA PRO A 42 -24.06 -7.40 -16.02
C PRO A 42 -23.73 -8.57 -15.11
N PHE A 43 -24.40 -8.66 -13.97
CA PHE A 43 -24.28 -9.82 -13.10
C PHE A 43 -24.89 -11.04 -13.80
N ILE A 44 -24.08 -12.08 -14.01
CA ILE A 44 -24.53 -13.36 -14.55
C ILE A 44 -24.67 -14.35 -13.37
N PRO A 45 -25.85 -14.96 -13.13
CA PRO A 45 -26.03 -16.02 -12.15
C PRO A 45 -25.03 -17.16 -12.37
N LEU A 46 -24.56 -17.79 -11.30
CA LEU A 46 -23.46 -18.76 -11.36
C LEU A 46 -23.76 -19.91 -12.32
N GLU A 47 -25.01 -20.35 -12.37
CA GLU A 47 -25.52 -21.44 -13.20
C GLU A 47 -25.54 -21.11 -14.70
N GLN A 48 -25.42 -19.82 -15.05
CA GLN A 48 -25.44 -19.31 -16.43
C GLN A 48 -24.06 -18.81 -16.89
N ARG A 49 -23.03 -18.94 -16.04
CA ARG A 49 -21.64 -18.65 -16.43
C ARG A 49 -21.10 -19.83 -17.25
N PRO A 50 -20.35 -19.57 -18.34
CA PRO A 50 -19.75 -20.62 -19.17
C PRO A 50 -18.71 -21.44 -18.41
#